data_AF-A0A832K892-F1
#
_entry.id   AF-A0A832K892-F1
#
_cell.length_a   1.000
_cell.length_b   1.000
_cell.length_c   1.000
_cell.angle_alpha   90.00
_cell.angle_beta   90.00
_cell.angle_gamma   90.00
#
_symmetry.space_group_name_H-M   'P 1'
#
loop_
_entity.id
_entity.type
_entity.pdbx_description
1 polymer ?
#
loop_
_entity_poly.entity_id
_entity_poly.type
_entity_poly.pdbx_seq_one_letter_code
_entity_poly.pdbx_strand_id
1 'polypeptide(L)' 'MEALKSSLEREIEHLPSRRYGGAIEAEGDALSISLTTRDLQALRAMVNSYIRYMSVGYNALKVLNPEIY' A
#
# COMPACT_ATOMS: atom_id res chain seq x y z
N MET A 1 -0.20 5.93 11.46
CA MET A 1 0.21 5.62 10.07
C MET A 1 1.08 4.37 9.96
N GLU A 2 1.98 4.10 10.92
CA GLU A 2 2.84 2.89 10.94
C GLU A 2 2.13 1.55 10.78
N ALA A 3 0.96 1.37 11.40
CA ALA A 3 0.18 0.13 11.25
C ALA A 3 -0.27 -0.12 9.81
N LEU A 4 -0.64 0.95 9.09
CA LEU A 4 -1.03 0.86 7.68
C LEU A 4 0.18 0.55 6.80
N LYS A 5 1.33 1.19 7.06
CA LYS A 5 2.60 0.90 6.39
C LYS A 5 2.97 -0.58 6.53
N SER A 6 3.02 -1.11 7.75
CA SER A 6 3.39 -2.51 8.00
C SER A 6 2.45 -3.51 7.31
N SER A 7 1.14 -3.21 7.29
CA SER A 7 0.18 -4.03 6.57
C SER A 7 0.42 -4.03 5.06
N LEU A 8 0.73 -2.87 4.49
CA LEU A 8 0.96 -2.74 3.05
C LEU A 8 2.30 -3.35 2.63
N GLU A 9 3.36 -3.20 3.42
CA GLU A 9 4.67 -3.81 3.15
C GLU A 9 4.59 -5.33 3.00
N ARG A 10 3.79 -6.01 3.83
CA ARG A 10 3.55 -7.45 3.72
C ARG A 10 2.88 -7.84 2.39
N GLU A 11 1.98 -7.01 1.89
CA GLU A 11 1.35 -7.23 0.58
C GLU A 11 2.36 -7.05 -0.57
N ILE A 12 3.36 -6.16 -0.41
CA ILE A 12 4.44 -5.96 -1.39
C ILE A 12 5.38 -7.16 -1.45
N GLU A 13 5.80 -7.69 -0.30
CA GLU A 13 6.73 -8.82 -0.23
C GLU A 13 6.21 -10.07 -0.96
N HIS A 14 4.89 -10.19 -1.09
CA HIS A 14 4.22 -11.30 -1.77
C HIS A 14 3.94 -11.04 -3.25
N LEU A 15 4.28 -9.86 -3.79
CA LEU A 15 4.16 -9.62 -5.22
C LEU A 15 5.19 -10.44 -6.01
N PRO A 16 4.76 -11.29 -6.94
CA PRO A 16 5.68 -12.08 -7.74
C PRO A 16 6.33 -11.18 -8.79
N SER A 17 7.57 -10.72 -8.55
CA SER A 17 8.69 -10.75 -9.51
C SER A 17 9.66 -9.56 -9.44
N ARG A 18 10.86 -9.82 -9.96
CA ARG A 18 11.95 -8.87 -10.30
C ARG A 18 11.58 -7.77 -11.32
N ARG A 19 10.31 -7.65 -11.74
CA ARG A 19 9.83 -6.63 -12.70
C ARG A 19 9.16 -5.44 -12.01
N TYR A 20 8.95 -5.54 -10.70
CA TYR A 20 8.20 -4.60 -9.90
C TYR A 20 9.06 -4.21 -8.69
N GLY A 21 9.18 -2.91 -8.45
CA GLY A 21 9.79 -2.35 -7.26
C GLY A 21 8.76 -1.50 -6.52
N GLY A 22 8.75 -1.58 -5.21
CA GLY A 22 7.86 -0.80 -4.36
C GLY A 22 8.62 -0.38 -3.11
N ALA A 23 8.54 0.88 -2.72
CA ALA A 23 8.97 1.35 -1.41
C ALA A 23 7.79 2.07 -0.76
N ILE A 24 7.57 1.80 0.53
CA ILE A 24 6.57 2.48 1.33
C ILE A 24 7.31 3.21 2.44
N GLU A 25 7.04 4.50 2.55
CA GLU A 25 7.55 5.35 3.62
C GLU A 25 6.35 5.96 4.35
N ALA A 26 6.47 6.07 5.67
CA ALA A 26 5.50 6.77 6.50
C ALA A 26 6.24 7.86 7.24
N GLU A 27 5.72 9.09 7.18
CA GLU A 27 6.26 10.25 7.88
C GLU A 27 5.11 10.99 8.56
N GLY A 28 5.00 10.85 9.88
CA GLY A 28 3.86 11.35 10.64
C GLY A 28 2.55 10.73 10.15
N ASP A 29 1.68 11.58 9.60
CA ASP A 29 0.38 11.22 9.04
C ASP A 29 0.39 11.02 7.51
N ALA A 30 1.55 11.19 6.87
CA ALA A 30 1.70 10.95 5.44
C ALA A 30 2.18 9.52 5.17
N LEU A 31 1.66 8.92 4.10
CA LEU A 31 2.11 7.65 3.55
C LEU A 31 2.52 7.88 2.09
N SER A 32 3.79 7.62 1.79
CA SER A 32 4.37 7.74 0.45
C SER A 32 4.63 6.36 -0.13
N ILE A 33 4.16 6.12 -1.35
CA ILE A 33 4.34 4.85 -2.05
C ILE A 33 5.07 5.12 -3.37
N SER A 34 6.29 4.63 -3.48
CA SER A 34 7.10 4.72 -4.70
C SER A 34 7.02 3.42 -5.47
N LEU A 35 6.58 3.47 -6.73
CA LEU A 35 6.38 2.29 -7.58
C LEU A 35 7.27 2.36 -8.82
N THR A 36 8.00 1.29 -9.07
CA THR A 36 8.86 1.13 -10.26
C THR A 36 8.38 -0.04 -11.09
N THR A 37 8.11 0.20 -12.38
CA THR A 37 7.63 -0.83 -13.32
C THR A 37 8.32 -0.69 -14.68
N ARG A 38 8.26 -1.74 -15.50
CA ARG A 38 8.85 -1.74 -16.85
C ARG A 38 7.90 -1.27 -17.95
N ASP A 39 6.60 -1.26 -17.67
CA ASP A 39 5.55 -0.92 -18.64
C ASP A 39 4.31 -0.33 -17.95
N LEU A 40 3.48 0.36 -18.74
CA LEU A 40 2.30 1.06 -18.21
C LEU A 40 1.19 0.12 -17.74
N GLN A 41 1.09 -1.08 -18.31
CA GLN A 41 0.06 -2.04 -17.93
C GLN A 41 0.34 -2.62 -16.54
N ALA A 42 1.61 -2.93 -16.29
CA ALA A 42 2.19 -3.25 -15.00
C ALA A 42 1.92 -2.13 -13.96
N LEU A 43 2.22 -0.87 -14.30
CA LEU A 43 1.96 0.26 -13.42
C LEU A 43 0.48 0.36 -13.03
N ARG A 44 -0.42 0.28 -14.02
CA ARG A 44 -1.87 0.33 -13.78
C ARG A 44 -2.34 -0.80 -12.86
N ALA A 45 -1.87 -2.02 -13.11
CA ALA A 45 -2.22 -3.17 -12.27
C ALA A 45 -1.75 -2.95 -10.83
N MET A 46 -0.52 -2.49 -10.63
CA MET A 46 0.01 -2.19 -9.30
C MET A 46 -0.79 -1.10 -8.60
N VAL A 47 -0.96 0.07 -9.23
CA VAL A 47 -1.70 1.20 -8.64
C VAL A 47 -3.11 0.76 -8.21
N ASN A 48 -3.81 -0.01 -9.05
CA ASN A 48 -5.13 -0.52 -8.71
C ASN A 48 -5.11 -1.44 -7.48
N SER A 49 -4.10 -2.33 -7.37
CA SER A 49 -3.94 -3.19 -6.20
C SER A 49 -3.65 -2.37 -4.94
N TYR A 50 -2.73 -1.39 -4.99
CA TYR A 50 -2.41 -0.55 -3.84
C TYR A 50 -3.61 0.25 -3.34
N ILE A 51 -4.37 0.87 -4.25
CA ILE A 51 -5.59 1.60 -3.89
C ILE A 51 -6.58 0.66 -3.18
N ARG A 52 -6.75 -0.57 -3.68
CA ARG A 52 -7.61 -1.58 -3.05
C ARG A 52 -7.12 -1.96 -1.66
N TYR A 53 -5.82 -2.20 -1.49
CA TYR A 53 -5.24 -2.55 -0.19
C TYR A 53 -5.35 -1.40 0.81
N MET A 54 -5.08 -0.16 0.39
CA MET A 54 -5.28 1.02 1.23
C MET A 54 -6.73 1.15 1.69
N SER A 55 -7.70 0.92 0.79
CA SER A 55 -9.12 0.97 1.14
C SER A 55 -9.50 -0.10 2.17
N VAL A 56 -9.02 -1.33 2.00
CA VAL A 56 -9.26 -2.42 2.97
C VAL A 56 -8.60 -2.12 4.31
N GLY A 57 -7.34 -1.70 4.31
CA GLY A 57 -6.60 -1.34 5.52
C GLY A 57 -7.24 -0.17 6.27
N TYR A 58 -7.68 0.86 5.55
CA TYR A 58 -8.40 1.99 6.13
C TYR A 58 -9.73 1.57 6.74
N ASN A 59 -10.53 0.74 6.04
CA ASN A 59 -11.80 0.23 6.57
C ASN A 59 -11.59 -0.64 7.81
N ALA A 60 -10.55 -1.49 7.83
CA ALA A 60 -10.21 -2.30 8.99
C ALA A 60 -9.82 -1.43 10.18
N LEU A 61 -8.99 -0.40 9.96
CA LEU A 61 -8.61 0.56 11.01
C LEU A 61 -9.81 1.34 11.55
N LYS A 62 -10.75 1.73 10.68
CA LYS A 62 -11.99 2.40 11.08
C LYS A 62 -12.89 1.51 11.95
N VAL A 63 -13.01 0.23 11.60
CA VAL A 63 -13.78 -0.74 12.41
C VAL A 63 -13.13 -0.95 13.78
N LEU A 64 -11.80 -1.00 13.83
CA LEU A 64 -11.04 -1.24 15.07
C LEU A 64 -10.93 0.00 15.96
N ASN A 65 -10.94 1.21 15.38
CA ASN A 65 -10.82 2.48 16.10
C ASN A 65 -11.88 3.50 15.64
N PRO A 66 -13.16 3.26 15.95
CA PRO A 66 -14.26 4.10 15.48
C PRO A 66 -14.28 5.51 16.09
N GLU A 67 -13.57 5.75 17.20
CA GLU A 67 -13.53 7.06 17.86
C GLU A 67 -12.45 8.00 17.31
N ILE A 68 -11.56 7.49 16.46
CA ILE A 68 -10.44 8.24 15.86
C ILE A 68 -10.75 8.61 14.39
N TYR A 69 -11.76 8.00 13.77
CA TYR A 69 -12.08 8.11 12.33
C TYR A 69 -13.56 8.19 11.96
#